data_AF-A0A8C8SLS8-F1
#
_entry.id   AF-A0A8C8SLS8-F1
#
_cell.length_a   1.000
_cell.length_b   1.000
_cell.length_c   1.000
_cell.angle_alpha   90.00
_cell.angle_beta   90.00
_cell.angle_gamma   90.00
#
_symmetry.space_group_name_H-M   'P 1'
#
loop_
_entity.id
_entity.type
_entity.pdbx_description
1 polymer ?
#
loop_
_entity_poly.entity_id
_entity_poly.type
_entity_poly.pdbx_seq_one_letter_code
_entity_poly.pdbx_strand_id
1 'polypeptide(L)'
;MCCRKDERIGNLFICLPFKNHFLLLTTRKKEDATDSVSTYFSLQVIYARRAYGISPPKVSGPPDFERVFRAQVNCSEYFPIFLAVVWQAGLFCHQGLSAALGLLYLFSRYCYFVRYKQSSMGR
;
A
#
# COMPACT_ATOMS: atom_id res chain seq x y z
N MET A 1 6.18 2.78 -34.25
CA MET A 1 5.88 2.03 -33.00
C MET A 1 5.86 0.56 -33.34
N CYS A 2 6.81 -0.23 -32.86
CA CYS A 2 6.81 -1.69 -33.05
C CYS A 2 6.65 -2.33 -31.68
N CYS A 3 5.45 -2.82 -31.35
CA CYS A 3 5.20 -3.53 -30.09
C CYS A 3 5.28 -5.02 -30.39
N ARG A 4 6.45 -5.65 -30.17
CA ARG A 4 6.60 -7.10 -30.25
C ARG A 4 6.51 -7.66 -28.84
N LYS A 5 5.41 -8.34 -28.55
CA LYS A 5 5.17 -9.06 -27.30
C LYS A 5 5.88 -10.41 -27.40
N ASP A 6 6.92 -10.64 -26.61
CA ASP A 6 7.54 -11.95 -26.48
C ASP A 6 6.84 -12.70 -25.32
N GLU A 7 6.02 -13.69 -25.68
CA GLU A 7 5.14 -14.39 -24.75
C GLU A 7 5.88 -15.44 -23.89
N ARG A 8 7.19 -15.66 -24.09
CA ARG A 8 7.96 -16.62 -23.28
C ARG A 8 8.48 -16.08 -21.96
N ILE A 9 8.52 -14.75 -21.76
CA ILE A 9 9.15 -14.15 -20.56
C ILE A 9 8.29 -13.04 -19.92
N GLY A 10 7.15 -12.64 -20.52
CA GLY A 10 6.24 -11.67 -19.89
C GLY A 10 6.84 -10.27 -19.67
N ASN A 11 7.93 -9.95 -20.38
CA ASN A 11 8.55 -8.62 -20.37
C ASN A 11 7.86 -7.73 -21.41
N LEU A 12 7.27 -6.62 -20.96
CA LEU A 12 6.76 -5.58 -21.85
C LEU A 12 7.88 -4.54 -22.07
N PHE A 13 8.42 -4.49 -23.28
CA PHE A 13 9.44 -3.51 -23.65
C PHE A 13 8.77 -2.23 -24.17
N ILE A 14 8.84 -1.15 -23.40
CA ILE A 14 8.42 0.19 -23.84
C ILE A 14 9.67 1.06 -23.95
N CYS A 15 10.11 1.33 -25.18
CA CYS A 15 11.16 2.33 -25.44
C CYS A 15 10.54 3.73 -25.47
N LEU A 16 10.72 4.52 -24.40
CA LEU A 16 10.36 5.94 -24.40
C LEU A 16 11.57 6.78 -24.88
N PRO A 17 11.37 7.77 -25.77
CA PRO A 17 12.45 8.64 -26.22
C PRO A 17 12.68 9.75 -25.18
N PHE A 18 13.64 9.55 -24.27
CA PHE A 18 14.20 10.65 -23.46
C PHE A 18 15.69 10.80 -23.76
N LYS A 19 15.99 11.84 -24.53
CA LYS A 19 17.30 12.49 -24.80
C LYS A 19 18.56 11.67 -24.44
N ASN A 20 19.15 11.03 -25.46
CA ASN A 20 20.53 10.54 -25.57
C ASN A 20 21.16 9.72 -24.41
N HIS A 21 20.37 9.24 -23.46
CA HIS A 21 20.81 8.28 -22.47
C HIS A 21 19.77 7.15 -22.40
N PHE A 22 20.09 6.00 -22.99
CA PHE A 22 19.21 4.84 -23.00
C PHE A 22 19.15 4.26 -21.59
N LEU A 23 18.17 4.70 -20.81
CA LEU A 23 17.91 4.18 -19.47
C LEU A 23 17.24 2.80 -19.62
N LEU A 24 18.04 1.72 -19.55
CA LEU A 24 17.54 0.35 -19.43
C LEU A 24 16.89 0.18 -18.06
N LEU A 25 15.63 0.59 -17.92
CA LEU A 25 14.81 0.19 -16.80
C LEU A 25 14.41 -1.27 -16.99
N THR A 26 15.30 -2.18 -16.58
CA THR A 26 14.90 -3.57 -16.37
C THR A 26 13.91 -3.58 -15.22
N THR A 27 12.60 -3.58 -15.52
CA THR A 27 11.60 -3.92 -14.52
C THR A 27 11.70 -5.42 -14.31
N ARG A 28 12.73 -5.85 -13.57
CA ARG A 28 12.71 -7.15 -12.91
C ARG A 28 11.43 -7.14 -12.08
N LYS A 29 10.45 -7.92 -12.50
CA LYS A 29 9.34 -8.39 -11.67
C LYS A 29 9.96 -9.20 -10.55
N LYS A 30 10.52 -8.50 -9.55
CA LYS A 30 10.91 -9.10 -8.29
C LYS A 30 9.61 -9.21 -7.50
N GLU A 31 9.42 -10.35 -6.86
CA GLU A 31 8.29 -10.60 -5.98
C GLU A 31 8.37 -9.62 -4.81
N ASP A 32 7.89 -8.39 -5.02
CA ASP A 32 7.87 -7.29 -4.03
C ASP A 32 6.63 -7.44 -3.12
N ALA A 33 6.32 -8.67 -2.71
CA ALA A 33 5.15 -9.00 -1.88
C ALA A 33 5.36 -8.75 -0.38
N THR A 34 6.40 -8.02 -0.03
CA THR A 34 6.84 -7.62 1.32
C THR A 34 7.53 -6.28 1.09
N ASP A 35 6.93 -5.10 1.32
CA ASP A 35 6.93 -4.46 2.64
C ASP A 35 6.10 -3.14 2.66
N SER A 36 5.07 -3.00 1.82
CA SER A 36 4.25 -1.78 1.87
C SER A 36 3.19 -1.86 2.98
N VAL A 37 3.11 -0.82 3.82
CA VAL A 37 2.14 -0.75 4.94
C VAL A 37 0.69 -0.96 4.46
N SER A 38 0.39 -0.59 3.21
CA SER A 38 -0.91 -0.83 2.56
C SER A 38 -1.19 -2.31 2.27
N THR A 39 -0.20 -3.09 1.83
CA THR A 39 -0.37 -4.54 1.63
C THR A 39 -0.54 -5.27 2.95
N TYR A 40 0.15 -4.84 4.01
CA TYR A 40 -0.05 -5.37 5.36
C TYR A 40 -1.51 -5.24 5.81
N PHE A 41 -2.12 -4.05 5.70
CA PHE A 41 -3.52 -3.85 6.10
C PHE A 41 -4.49 -4.68 5.26
N SER A 42 -4.24 -4.77 3.96
CA SER A 42 -5.06 -5.57 3.04
C SER A 42 -5.00 -7.06 3.37
N LEU A 43 -3.80 -7.58 3.69
CA LEU A 43 -3.61 -8.95 4.14
C LEU A 43 -4.33 -9.22 5.45
N GLN A 44 -4.26 -8.31 6.43
CA GLN A 44 -4.98 -8.47 7.70
C GLN A 44 -6.49 -8.60 7.51
N VAL A 45 -7.09 -7.87 6.57
CA VAL A 45 -8.50 -8.03 6.21
C VAL A 45 -8.76 -9.39 5.56
N ILE A 46 -7.88 -9.86 4.67
CA ILE A 46 -8.00 -11.19 4.04
C ILE A 46 -7.93 -12.30 5.10
N TYR A 47 -7.00 -12.22 6.05
CA TYR A 47 -6.91 -13.15 7.18
C TYR A 47 -8.17 -13.10 8.04
N ALA A 48 -8.68 -11.91 8.36
CA ALA A 48 -9.93 -11.76 9.12
C ALA A 48 -11.14 -12.34 8.35
N ARG A 49 -11.23 -12.13 7.03
CA ARG A 49 -12.29 -12.74 6.19
C ARG A 49 -12.26 -14.26 6.25
N ARG A 50 -11.06 -14.86 6.21
CA ARG A 50 -10.89 -16.31 6.34
C ARG A 50 -11.24 -16.81 7.74
N ALA A 51 -10.83 -16.09 8.79
CA ALA A 51 -11.12 -16.44 10.17
C ALA A 51 -12.63 -16.42 10.50
N TYR A 52 -13.36 -15.42 9.99
CA TYR A 52 -14.80 -15.28 10.22
C TYR A 52 -15.68 -15.84 9.10
N GLY A 53 -15.12 -16.47 8.06
CA GLY A 53 -15.87 -17.08 6.96
C GLY A 53 -16.67 -16.09 6.09
N ILE A 54 -16.21 -14.85 5.95
CA ILE A 54 -16.94 -13.79 5.22
C ILE A 54 -16.47 -13.69 3.77
N SER A 55 -17.26 -14.26 2.87
CA SER A 55 -17.05 -14.16 1.42
C SER A 55 -17.27 -12.72 0.91
N PRO A 56 -16.41 -12.19 0.03
CA PRO A 56 -16.71 -10.97 -0.73
C PRO A 56 -18.01 -11.13 -1.54
N PRO A 57 -18.82 -10.08 -1.79
CA PRO A 57 -18.62 -8.65 -1.48
C PRO A 57 -19.13 -8.24 -0.08
N LYS A 58 -19.50 -9.19 0.78
CA LYS A 58 -20.07 -8.88 2.10
C LYS A 58 -19.05 -8.15 2.97
N VAL A 59 -19.46 -7.01 3.51
CA VAL A 59 -18.65 -6.16 4.41
C VAL A 59 -19.19 -6.11 5.84
N SER A 60 -20.35 -6.71 6.09
CA SER A 60 -21.00 -6.82 7.40
C SER A 60 -20.75 -8.19 8.03
N GLY A 61 -20.50 -8.22 9.33
CA GLY A 61 -20.12 -9.46 10.03
C GLY A 61 -20.01 -9.28 11.54
N PRO A 62 -19.25 -10.15 12.23
CA PRO A 62 -18.94 -9.97 13.64
C PRO A 62 -18.28 -8.60 13.88
N PRO A 63 -18.52 -7.97 15.04
CA PRO A 63 -18.08 -6.60 15.30
C PRO A 63 -16.55 -6.45 15.25
N ASP A 64 -15.79 -7.53 15.46
CA ASP A 64 -14.32 -7.54 15.33
C ASP A 64 -13.86 -7.46 13.87
N PHE A 65 -14.55 -8.15 12.96
CA PHE A 65 -14.27 -8.09 11.53
C PHE A 65 -14.54 -6.68 10.99
N GLU A 66 -15.71 -6.12 11.32
CA GLU A 66 -16.09 -4.79 10.84
C GLU A 66 -15.10 -3.71 11.30
N ARG A 67 -14.54 -3.87 12.50
CA ARG A 67 -13.49 -2.98 13.02
C ARG A 67 -12.20 -3.05 12.20
N VAL A 68 -11.71 -4.25 11.92
CA VAL A 68 -10.50 -4.44 11.09
C VAL A 68 -10.74 -3.90 9.68
N PHE A 69 -11.91 -4.17 9.11
CA PHE A 69 -12.31 -3.66 7.80
C PHE A 69 -12.38 -2.13 7.78
N ARG A 70 -13.04 -1.50 8.76
CA ARG A 70 -13.11 -0.03 8.88
C ARG A 70 -11.74 0.61 9.09
N ALA A 71 -10.86 -0.01 9.87
CA ALA A 71 -9.50 0.49 10.06
C ALA A 71 -8.71 0.48 8.74
N GLN A 72 -8.85 -0.57 7.92
CA GLN A 72 -8.23 -0.62 6.59
C GLN A 72 -8.80 0.42 5.63
N VAL A 73 -10.13 0.58 5.58
CA VAL A 73 -10.79 1.58 4.74
C VAL A 73 -10.34 3.00 5.12
N ASN A 74 -10.31 3.32 6.43
CA ASN A 74 -9.80 4.60 6.91
C ASN A 74 -8.35 4.82 6.44
N CYS A 75 -7.46 3.85 6.60
CA CYS A 75 -6.09 3.99 6.10
C CYS A 75 -6.04 4.26 4.58
N SER A 76 -6.90 3.62 3.80
CA SER A 76 -6.98 3.82 2.34
C SER A 76 -7.50 5.20 1.95
N GLU A 77 -8.45 5.77 2.69
CA GLU A 77 -9.03 7.09 2.41
C GLU A 77 -8.03 8.22 2.64
N TYR A 78 -7.24 8.14 3.72
CA TYR A 78 -6.26 9.17 4.07
C TYR A 78 -4.92 9.03 3.31
N PHE A 79 -4.66 7.89 2.68
CA PHE A 79 -3.38 7.62 2.02
C PHE A 79 -3.06 8.57 0.85
N PRO A 80 -3.99 8.89 -0.08
CA PRO A 80 -3.73 9.85 -1.16
C PRO A 80 -3.46 11.26 -0.65
N ILE A 81 -4.18 11.69 0.39
CA ILE A 81 -4.02 13.01 1.01
C ILE A 81 -2.63 13.11 1.65
N PHE A 82 -2.23 12.10 2.42
CA PHE A 82 -0.89 11.99 3.00
C PHE A 82 0.20 12.08 1.93
N LEU A 83 0.05 11.32 0.83
CA LEU A 83 1.02 11.28 -0.25
C LEU A 83 1.17 12.65 -0.91
N ALA A 84 0.07 13.35 -1.18
CA ALA A 84 0.10 14.69 -1.76
C ALA A 84 0.85 15.68 -0.86
N VAL A 85 0.61 15.65 0.45
CA VAL A 85 1.26 16.56 1.41
C VAL A 85 2.76 16.27 1.55
N VAL A 86 3.15 15.00 1.74
CA VAL A 86 4.57 14.62 1.86
C VAL A 86 5.34 14.90 0.58
N TRP A 87 4.73 14.62 -0.57
CA TRP A 87 5.33 14.93 -1.86
C TRP A 87 5.59 16.42 -1.99
N GLN A 88 4.59 17.25 -1.66
CA GLN A 88 4.74 18.67 -1.79
C GLN A 88 5.75 19.27 -0.78
N ALA A 89 5.75 18.76 0.45
CA ALA A 89 6.71 19.15 1.48
C ALA A 89 8.15 18.74 1.12
N GLY A 90 8.32 17.61 0.42
CA GLY A 90 9.62 17.15 -0.07
C GLY A 90 10.17 18.04 -1.19
N LEU A 91 9.30 18.52 -2.08
CA LEU A 91 9.69 19.38 -3.20
C LEU A 91 9.97 20.84 -2.79
N PHE A 92 9.15 21.42 -1.90
CA PHE A 92 9.22 22.86 -1.61
C PHE A 92 9.90 23.23 -0.29
N CYS A 93 9.97 22.32 0.70
CA CYS A 93 10.51 22.65 2.01
C CYS A 93 11.88 21.98 2.23
N HIS A 94 11.88 20.70 2.54
CA HIS A 94 13.09 19.96 2.87
C HIS A 94 12.87 18.46 2.77
N GLN A 95 13.67 17.77 1.96
CA GLN A 95 13.50 16.36 1.67
C GLN A 95 13.66 15.47 2.92
N GLY A 96 14.65 15.76 3.77
CA GLY A 96 14.88 15.02 5.03
C GLY A 96 13.75 15.13 6.05
N LEU A 97 13.23 16.35 6.30
CA LEU A 97 12.11 16.56 7.21
C LEU A 97 10.83 15.90 6.69
N SER A 98 10.56 16.03 5.39
CA SER A 98 9.41 15.37 4.76
C SER A 98 9.48 13.84 4.90
N ALA A 99 10.65 13.24 4.68
CA ALA A 99 10.85 11.81 4.89
C ALA A 99 10.65 11.39 6.36
N ALA A 100 11.18 12.15 7.32
CA ALA A 100 11.01 11.88 8.75
C ALA A 100 9.54 11.96 9.18
N LEU A 101 8.80 12.98 8.74
CA LEU A 101 7.36 13.12 8.99
C LEU A 101 6.55 12.01 8.31
N GLY A 102 6.96 11.60 7.11
CA GLY A 102 6.37 10.46 6.40
C GLY A 102 6.50 9.15 7.19
N LEU A 103 7.69 8.86 7.73
CA LEU A 103 7.92 7.71 8.59
C LEU A 103 7.11 7.77 9.88
N LEU A 104 7.06 8.93 10.53
CA LEU A 104 6.28 9.14 11.74
C LEU A 104 4.78 8.88 11.51
N TYR A 105 4.25 9.32 10.38
CA TYR A 105 2.86 9.04 9.99
C TYR A 105 2.60 7.53 9.82
N LEU A 106 3.46 6.83 9.09
CA LEU A 106 3.33 5.38 8.88
C LEU A 106 3.41 4.61 10.20
N PHE A 107 4.34 4.98 11.07
CA PHE A 107 4.47 4.38 12.40
C PHE A 107 3.21 4.60 13.25
N SER A 108 2.69 5.83 13.26
CA SER A 108 1.46 6.16 13.98
C SER A 108 0.26 5.36 13.48
N ARG A 109 0.15 5.14 12.16
CA ARG A 109 -0.90 4.31 11.54
C ARG A 109 -0.76 2.83 11.89
N TYR A 110 0.46 2.31 11.94
CA TYR A 110 0.72 0.95 12.40
C TYR A 110 0.29 0.77 13.86
N CYS A 111 0.72 1.66 14.76
CA CYS A 111 0.33 1.62 16.16
C CYS A 111 -1.18 1.75 16.36
N TYR A 112 -1.84 2.63 15.59
CA TYR A 112 -3.29 2.76 15.59
C TYR A 112 -3.96 1.40 15.29
N PHE A 113 -3.56 0.73 14.21
CA PHE A 113 -4.14 -0.55 13.80
C PHE A 113 -3.92 -1.66 14.83
N VAL A 114 -2.71 -1.78 15.38
CA VAL A 114 -2.38 -2.77 16.41
C VAL A 114 -3.22 -2.55 17.67
N ARG A 115 -3.30 -1.31 18.16
CA ARG A 115 -4.11 -0.97 19.34
C ARG A 115 -5.60 -1.18 19.09
N TYR A 116 -6.08 -0.88 17.88
CA TYR A 116 -7.47 -1.10 17.49
C TYR A 116 -7.85 -2.58 17.59
N LYS A 117 -6.96 -3.49 17.17
CA LYS A 117 -7.12 -4.95 17.35
C LYS A 117 -7.00 -5.40 18.81
N GLN A 118 -6.10 -4.81 19.59
CA GLN A 118 -5.88 -5.23 20.99
C GLN A 118 -7.07 -4.86 21.89
N SER A 119 -7.68 -3.69 21.68
CA SER A 119 -8.80 -3.19 22.49
C SER A 119 -10.08 -4.03 22.42
N SER A 120 -10.17 -4.97 21.47
CA SER A 120 -11.29 -5.91 21.36
C SER A 120 -11.04 -7.25 22.05
N MET A 121 -9.80 -7.60 22.37
CA MET A 121 -9.46 -8.90 23.00
C MET A 121 -9.64 -8.90 24.52
N GLY A 122 -9.95 -7.75 25.12
CA GLY A 122 -10.16 -7.57 26.57
C GLY A 122 -11.62 -7.42 26.99
N ARG A 123 -12.58 -7.94 26.21
CA ARG A 123 -14.00 -8.00 26.56
C ARG A 123 -14.52 -9.42 26.44
#